data_AF-A0A2A4YVH0-F1
#
_entry.id   AF-A0A2A4YVH0-F1
#
_cell.length_a   1.000
_cell.length_b   1.000
_cell.length_c   1.000
_cell.angle_alpha   90.00
_cell.angle_beta   90.00
_cell.angle_gamma   90.00
#
_symmetry.space_group_name_H-M   'P 1'
#
loop_
_entity.id
_entity.type
_entity.pdbx_description
1 polymer ?
#
loop_
_entity_poly.entity_id
_entity_poly.type
_entity_poly.pdbx_seq_one_letter_code
_entity_poly.pdbx_strand_id
1 'polypeptide(L)'
;MIVLNPTPNNNIFATHAVDYADQGLYVFPVGGEDGKRPLVKNWRKFGPDTWKNVSERFASDNIGFLNGVGRNPVTIVDIDDPLLIDSAMQIFGETPIHVQTPSKGAHLWYRSNGERRTIGYNGLKIDILGKGGLAVAPPSYRPQKGSYCFVRGSVVDIAMLPKMRQCLEAEQAISKDSDIGTRNDALFKYCLSIARNCQVENELSEAAIEKNKGFSPPLLLIEVQRVVSSVWGYKINGTLTVKGDNKMLIDVEILTLSNKPDALTLLVCLLRYHAMRKTPFAIDQEKMKVILGWGDRRRVSNAIGVLISASRLENLGKGGNTKRAYQYKLMA
;
A
#
# COMPACT_ATOMS: atom_id res chain seq x y z
N MET A 1 -24.34 14.18 -34.36
CA MET A 1 -25.16 13.38 -33.43
C MET A 1 -24.85 13.89 -32.04
N ILE A 2 -25.71 14.72 -31.46
CA ILE A 2 -25.48 15.36 -30.16
C ILE A 2 -25.71 14.27 -29.10
N VAL A 3 -24.65 13.90 -28.38
CA VAL A 3 -24.76 13.01 -27.21
C VAL A 3 -25.43 13.83 -26.12
N LEU A 4 -26.72 13.58 -25.90
CA LEU A 4 -27.45 14.11 -24.77
C LEU A 4 -26.85 13.51 -23.50
N ASN A 5 -26.23 14.35 -22.66
CA ASN A 5 -25.91 13.98 -21.29
C ASN A 5 -27.23 13.57 -20.60
N PRO A 6 -27.32 12.39 -19.95
CA PRO A 6 -28.54 12.02 -19.24
C PRO A 6 -28.81 13.07 -18.16
N THR A 7 -29.96 13.72 -18.25
CA THR A 7 -30.52 14.54 -17.18
C THR A 7 -30.57 13.70 -15.88
N PRO A 8 -30.31 14.29 -14.70
CA PRO A 8 -30.51 13.60 -13.43
C PRO A 8 -31.96 13.12 -13.39
N ASN A 9 -32.16 11.81 -13.45
CA ASN A 9 -33.49 11.24 -13.42
C ASN A 9 -34.06 11.56 -12.03
N ASN A 10 -35.15 12.34 -11.97
CA ASN A 10 -35.55 13.04 -10.74
C ASN A 10 -36.07 12.11 -9.62
N ASN A 11 -35.99 10.78 -9.78
CA ASN A 11 -36.55 9.76 -8.89
C ASN A 11 -35.71 8.46 -8.87
N ILE A 12 -34.38 8.55 -8.68
CA ILE A 12 -33.49 7.37 -8.72
C ILE A 12 -33.94 6.27 -7.75
N PHE A 13 -34.07 6.56 -6.45
CA PHE A 13 -34.47 5.58 -5.45
C PHE A 13 -35.87 5.03 -5.71
N ALA A 14 -36.86 5.91 -5.92
CA ALA A 14 -38.24 5.49 -6.12
C ALA A 14 -38.43 4.59 -7.35
N THR A 15 -37.63 4.79 -8.40
CA THR A 15 -37.72 4.01 -9.64
C THR A 15 -37.03 2.64 -9.50
N HIS A 16 -35.86 2.58 -8.87
CA HIS A 16 -34.97 1.43 -8.97
C HIS A 16 -34.77 0.63 -7.68
N ALA A 17 -35.19 1.14 -6.52
CA ALA A 17 -35.04 0.41 -5.26
C ALA A 17 -35.72 -0.97 -5.31
N VAL A 18 -36.87 -1.06 -5.99
CA VAL A 18 -37.62 -2.30 -6.19
C VAL A 18 -36.80 -3.34 -6.94
N ASP A 19 -36.08 -2.96 -7.99
CA ASP A 19 -35.28 -3.88 -8.81
C ASP A 19 -34.23 -4.62 -7.95
N TYR A 20 -33.56 -3.88 -7.07
CA TYR A 20 -32.55 -4.45 -6.17
C TYR A 20 -33.17 -5.26 -5.02
N ALA A 21 -34.29 -4.79 -4.47
CA ALA A 21 -35.00 -5.49 -3.41
C ALA A 21 -35.60 -6.82 -3.90
N ASP A 22 -36.14 -6.85 -5.12
CA ASP A 22 -36.67 -8.05 -5.78
C ASP A 22 -35.56 -9.06 -6.06
N GLN A 23 -34.32 -8.59 -6.23
CA GLN A 23 -33.13 -9.42 -6.29
C GLN A 23 -32.60 -9.81 -4.90
N GLY A 24 -33.31 -9.48 -3.83
CA GLY A 24 -33.05 -9.95 -2.48
C GLY A 24 -32.03 -9.13 -1.70
N LEU A 25 -31.72 -7.90 -2.15
CA LEU A 25 -30.86 -6.97 -1.41
C LEU A 25 -31.67 -6.13 -0.42
N TYR A 26 -31.03 -5.74 0.68
CA TYR A 26 -31.64 -4.82 1.67
C TYR A 26 -31.26 -3.40 1.33
N VAL A 27 -32.16 -2.69 0.67
CA VAL A 27 -31.92 -1.39 0.04
C VAL A 27 -32.43 -0.22 0.88
N PHE A 28 -31.74 0.92 0.80
CA PHE A 28 -32.08 2.14 1.53
C PHE A 28 -31.52 3.38 0.82
N PRO A 29 -32.11 4.57 1.04
CA PRO A 29 -31.65 5.78 0.36
C PRO A 29 -30.30 6.25 0.93
N VAL A 30 -29.41 6.67 0.03
CA VAL A 30 -28.11 7.27 0.35
C VAL A 30 -27.96 8.61 -0.37
N GLY A 31 -27.16 9.51 0.18
CA GLY A 31 -26.99 10.86 -0.36
C GLY A 31 -25.94 11.66 0.40
N GLY A 32 -26.21 12.94 0.62
CA GLY A 32 -25.26 13.90 1.19
C GLY A 32 -24.25 14.42 0.15
N GLU A 33 -23.27 15.22 0.60
CA GLU A 33 -22.31 15.91 -0.27
C GLU A 33 -21.55 14.96 -1.22
N ASP A 34 -21.22 13.75 -0.75
CA ASP A 34 -20.49 12.75 -1.52
C ASP A 34 -21.41 11.71 -2.20
N GLY A 35 -22.72 11.80 -1.97
CA GLY A 35 -23.73 10.89 -2.51
C GLY A 35 -23.73 9.48 -1.92
N LYS A 36 -23.08 9.23 -0.77
CA LYS A 36 -22.91 7.88 -0.21
C LYS A 36 -23.39 7.68 1.23
N ARG A 37 -23.82 8.75 1.91
CA ARG A 37 -24.23 8.67 3.32
C ARG A 37 -25.65 8.10 3.42
N PRO A 38 -25.91 7.09 4.26
CA PRO A 38 -27.27 6.65 4.55
C PRO A 38 -28.12 7.80 5.08
N LEU A 39 -29.30 8.01 4.50
CA LEU A 39 -30.22 9.10 4.87
C LEU A 39 -31.26 8.68 5.90
N VAL A 40 -31.31 7.39 6.23
CA VAL A 40 -32.21 6.78 7.20
C VAL A 40 -31.45 6.25 8.41
N LYS A 41 -32.06 6.40 9.60
CA LYS A 41 -31.54 5.81 10.84
C LYS A 41 -31.63 4.29 10.77
N ASN A 42 -30.75 3.61 11.51
CA ASN A 42 -30.77 2.15 11.64
C ASN A 42 -30.73 1.38 10.31
N TRP A 43 -30.14 1.95 9.24
CA TRP A 43 -30.00 1.30 7.93
C TRP A 43 -29.40 -0.11 7.99
N ARG A 44 -28.51 -0.38 8.97
CA ARG A 44 -27.94 -1.72 9.22
C ARG A 44 -28.94 -2.78 9.69
N LYS A 45 -30.14 -2.36 10.11
CA LYS A 45 -31.24 -3.25 10.53
C LYS A 45 -32.31 -3.39 9.44
N PHE A 46 -32.10 -2.83 8.24
CA PHE A 46 -33.04 -3.01 7.14
C PHE A 46 -33.15 -4.49 6.80
N GLY A 47 -34.39 -4.91 6.55
CA GLY A 47 -34.75 -6.24 6.05
C GLY A 47 -35.37 -6.17 4.65
N PRO A 48 -35.91 -7.30 4.15
CA PRO A 48 -36.37 -7.44 2.77
C PRO A 48 -37.41 -6.39 2.34
N ASP A 49 -38.34 -6.04 3.23
CA ASP A 49 -39.46 -5.14 2.92
C ASP A 49 -39.34 -3.76 3.56
N THR A 50 -38.26 -3.49 4.31
CA THR A 50 -38.12 -2.22 5.05
C THR A 50 -38.11 -1.01 4.11
N TRP A 51 -37.58 -1.18 2.89
CA TRP A 51 -37.52 -0.13 1.89
C TRP A 51 -38.90 0.40 1.46
N LYS A 52 -39.96 -0.43 1.54
CA LYS A 52 -41.34 -0.05 1.18
C LYS A 52 -41.91 1.04 2.10
N ASN A 53 -41.35 1.17 3.30
CA ASN A 53 -41.76 2.17 4.29
C ASN A 53 -40.88 3.43 4.25
N VAL A 54 -39.95 3.53 3.29
CA VAL A 54 -39.10 4.70 3.13
C VAL A 54 -39.95 5.84 2.58
N SER A 55 -39.87 7.02 3.23
CA SER A 55 -40.64 8.20 2.84
C SER A 55 -40.33 8.65 1.41
N GLU A 56 -41.37 9.04 0.66
CA GLU A 56 -41.27 9.58 -0.71
C GLU A 56 -40.35 10.79 -0.84
N ARG A 57 -40.06 11.50 0.26
CA ARG A 57 -39.07 12.59 0.25
C ARG A 57 -37.68 12.14 -0.22
N PHE A 58 -37.41 10.84 -0.16
CA PHE A 58 -36.15 10.25 -0.60
C PHE A 58 -36.21 9.69 -2.03
N ALA A 59 -37.28 9.98 -2.78
CA ALA A 59 -37.50 9.41 -4.12
C ALA A 59 -36.35 9.67 -5.09
N SER A 60 -35.73 10.85 -5.01
CA SER A 60 -34.63 11.28 -5.88
C SER A 60 -33.24 10.86 -5.40
N ASP A 61 -33.13 10.27 -4.21
CA ASP A 61 -31.83 9.91 -3.62
C ASP A 61 -31.19 8.69 -4.29
N ASN A 62 -29.91 8.48 -3.99
CA ASN A 62 -29.18 7.32 -4.48
C ASN A 62 -29.60 6.03 -3.77
N ILE A 63 -29.21 4.91 -4.34
CA ILE A 63 -29.52 3.57 -3.86
C ILE A 63 -28.31 3.01 -3.12
N GLY A 64 -28.46 2.79 -1.83
CA GLY A 64 -27.55 1.98 -1.03
C GLY A 64 -28.11 0.61 -0.75
N PHE A 65 -27.23 -0.37 -0.50
CA PHE A 65 -27.62 -1.66 0.04
C PHE A 65 -26.62 -2.18 1.08
N LEU A 66 -27.09 -3.12 1.91
CA LEU A 66 -26.31 -3.74 2.98
C LEU A 66 -25.59 -5.00 2.46
N ASN A 67 -24.25 -5.00 2.54
CA ASN A 67 -23.44 -6.11 2.07
C ASN A 67 -23.52 -7.34 2.98
N GLY A 68 -23.37 -8.53 2.37
CA GLY A 68 -23.27 -9.82 3.06
C GLY A 68 -24.54 -10.28 3.80
N VAL A 69 -25.69 -9.67 3.50
CA VAL A 69 -27.00 -10.06 4.03
C VAL A 69 -28.06 -9.99 2.92
N GLY A 70 -29.22 -10.59 3.15
CA GLY A 70 -30.29 -10.68 2.16
C GLY A 70 -30.51 -12.09 1.64
N ARG A 71 -31.48 -12.26 0.74
CA ARG A 71 -31.74 -13.54 0.06
C ARG A 71 -30.61 -13.88 -0.91
N ASN A 72 -30.08 -12.86 -1.58
CA ASN A 72 -28.89 -12.96 -2.40
C ASN A 72 -27.79 -12.06 -1.82
N PRO A 73 -27.11 -12.47 -0.73
CA PRO A 73 -26.14 -11.62 -0.06
C PRO A 73 -24.94 -11.36 -0.96
N VAL A 74 -24.51 -10.09 -1.05
CA VAL A 74 -23.45 -9.65 -1.97
C VAL A 74 -22.21 -9.20 -1.21
N THR A 75 -21.04 -9.62 -1.69
CA THR A 75 -19.73 -9.04 -1.38
C THR A 75 -19.23 -8.29 -2.61
N ILE A 76 -18.66 -7.10 -2.43
CA ILE A 76 -18.05 -6.34 -3.52
C ILE A 76 -16.53 -6.34 -3.37
N VAL A 77 -15.83 -6.58 -4.47
CA VAL A 77 -14.41 -6.24 -4.63
C VAL A 77 -14.37 -4.87 -5.31
N ASP A 78 -14.00 -3.84 -4.54
CA ASP A 78 -13.87 -2.44 -4.97
C ASP A 78 -12.42 -2.18 -5.39
N ILE A 79 -12.24 -1.76 -6.64
CA ILE A 79 -10.95 -1.65 -7.30
C ILE A 79 -10.79 -0.19 -7.74
N ASP A 80 -9.89 0.54 -7.08
CA ASP A 80 -9.63 1.94 -7.42
C ASP A 80 -8.76 2.09 -8.67
N ASP A 81 -7.93 1.09 -8.98
CA ASP A 81 -7.05 1.08 -10.16
C ASP A 81 -7.58 0.11 -11.23
N PRO A 82 -8.11 0.62 -12.36
CA PRO A 82 -8.68 -0.21 -13.43
C PRO A 82 -7.72 -1.26 -14.00
N LEU A 83 -6.40 -1.04 -13.89
CA LEU A 83 -5.40 -2.01 -14.35
C LEU A 83 -5.43 -3.31 -13.53
N LEU A 84 -6.00 -3.30 -12.33
CA LEU A 84 -6.07 -4.47 -11.45
C LEU A 84 -7.29 -5.36 -11.69
N ILE A 85 -8.21 -5.00 -12.58
CA ILE A 85 -9.48 -5.73 -12.80
C ILE A 85 -9.23 -7.19 -13.19
N ASP A 86 -8.41 -7.44 -14.22
CA ASP A 86 -8.14 -8.80 -14.71
C ASP A 86 -7.45 -9.66 -13.63
N SER A 87 -6.51 -9.06 -12.89
CA SER A 87 -5.84 -9.75 -11.78
C SER A 87 -6.81 -10.05 -10.64
N ALA A 88 -7.73 -9.13 -10.33
CA ALA A 88 -8.76 -9.36 -9.33
C ALA A 88 -9.69 -10.51 -9.74
N MET A 89 -10.06 -10.62 -11.02
CA MET A 89 -10.87 -11.73 -11.52
C MET A 89 -10.13 -13.08 -11.50
N GLN A 90 -8.83 -13.10 -11.75
CA GLN A 90 -8.03 -14.32 -11.61
C GLN A 90 -7.98 -14.81 -10.14
N ILE A 91 -7.90 -13.89 -9.19
CA ILE A 91 -7.83 -14.18 -7.75
C ILE A 91 -9.19 -14.56 -7.19
N PHE A 92 -10.20 -13.72 -7.40
CA PHE A 92 -11.51 -13.82 -6.77
C PHE A 92 -12.53 -14.59 -7.63
N GLY A 93 -12.17 -14.95 -8.86
CA GLY A 93 -13.02 -15.62 -9.83
C GLY A 93 -13.70 -14.66 -10.81
N GLU A 94 -14.21 -15.20 -11.90
CA GLU A 94 -15.07 -14.45 -12.83
C GLU A 94 -16.40 -14.07 -12.17
N THR A 95 -16.98 -12.93 -12.56
CA THR A 95 -18.33 -12.54 -12.17
C THR A 95 -19.11 -11.88 -13.31
N PRO A 96 -20.44 -12.07 -13.42
CA PRO A 96 -21.23 -11.42 -14.46
C PRO A 96 -21.43 -9.91 -14.23
N ILE A 97 -21.32 -9.41 -12.99
CA ILE A 97 -21.62 -8.01 -12.67
C ILE A 97 -20.33 -7.21 -12.47
N HIS A 98 -20.12 -6.26 -13.37
CA HIS A 98 -19.06 -5.26 -13.28
C HIS A 98 -19.72 -3.87 -13.28
N VAL A 99 -19.44 -3.10 -12.25
CA VAL A 99 -19.93 -1.73 -12.13
C VAL A 99 -18.76 -0.76 -12.19
N GLN A 100 -18.78 0.17 -13.13
CA GLN A 100 -17.86 1.28 -13.15
C GLN A 100 -18.26 2.30 -12.08
N THR A 101 -17.30 2.74 -11.27
CA THR A 101 -17.52 3.76 -10.24
C THR A 101 -17.35 5.17 -10.83
N PRO A 102 -17.93 6.21 -10.21
CA PRO A 102 -17.74 7.60 -10.64
C PRO A 102 -16.27 8.07 -10.68
N SER A 103 -15.39 7.42 -9.91
CA SER A 103 -13.95 7.73 -9.91
C SER A 103 -13.17 6.94 -10.98
N LYS A 104 -13.86 6.30 -11.94
CA LYS A 104 -13.32 5.39 -12.97
C LYS A 104 -12.78 4.04 -12.47
N GLY A 105 -12.88 3.74 -11.18
CA GLY A 105 -12.62 2.39 -10.65
C GLY A 105 -13.72 1.38 -11.03
N ALA A 106 -13.65 0.19 -10.46
CA ALA A 106 -14.60 -0.90 -10.71
C ALA A 106 -15.05 -1.59 -9.41
N HIS A 107 -16.34 -1.92 -9.34
CA HIS A 107 -16.87 -2.89 -8.37
C HIS A 107 -17.16 -4.20 -9.10
N LEU A 108 -16.54 -5.29 -8.64
CA LEU A 108 -16.88 -6.65 -9.03
C LEU A 108 -17.76 -7.28 -7.94
N TRP A 109 -18.95 -7.74 -8.29
CA TRP A 109 -19.92 -8.22 -7.31
C TRP A 109 -19.85 -9.75 -7.24
N TYR A 110 -19.91 -10.31 -6.04
CA TYR A 110 -19.92 -11.76 -5.84
C TYR A 110 -21.01 -12.13 -4.84
N ARG A 111 -21.49 -13.37 -4.92
CA ARG A 111 -22.29 -13.95 -3.84
C ARG A 111 -21.42 -14.03 -2.61
N SER A 112 -21.87 -13.41 -1.53
CA SER A 112 -21.16 -13.45 -0.26
C SER A 112 -21.10 -14.87 0.27
N ASN A 113 -19.91 -15.28 0.70
CA ASN A 113 -19.65 -16.51 1.44
C ASN A 113 -19.17 -16.20 2.87
N GLY A 114 -19.55 -15.03 3.42
CA GLY A 114 -19.18 -14.60 4.76
C GLY A 114 -17.92 -13.73 4.85
N GLU A 115 -17.50 -13.13 3.73
CA GLU A 115 -16.34 -12.25 3.69
C GLU A 115 -16.51 -11.06 4.67
N ARG A 116 -15.42 -10.71 5.34
CA ARG A 116 -15.34 -9.50 6.17
C ARG A 116 -14.89 -8.32 5.33
N ARG A 117 -15.02 -7.12 5.88
CA ARG A 117 -14.39 -5.93 5.28
C ARG A 117 -12.87 -6.07 5.36
N THR A 118 -12.20 -5.96 4.22
CA THR A 118 -10.74 -5.91 4.13
C THR A 118 -10.37 -4.68 3.33
N ILE A 119 -9.53 -3.82 3.90
CA ILE A 119 -9.02 -2.62 3.21
C ILE A 119 -7.61 -2.92 2.73
N GLY A 120 -7.32 -2.56 1.49
CA GLY A 120 -6.00 -2.75 0.90
C GLY A 120 -5.58 -4.21 0.87
N TYR A 121 -6.42 -5.07 0.28
CA TYR A 121 -6.19 -6.51 0.19
C TYR A 121 -4.77 -6.77 -0.30
N ASN A 122 -3.96 -7.42 0.53
CA ASN A 122 -2.57 -7.76 0.20
C ASN A 122 -1.67 -6.56 -0.21
N GLY A 123 -1.97 -5.37 0.32
CA GLY A 123 -1.22 -4.13 0.06
C GLY A 123 -1.62 -3.40 -1.22
N LEU A 124 -2.69 -3.84 -1.89
CA LEU A 124 -3.13 -3.32 -3.17
C LEU A 124 -4.23 -2.28 -3.03
N LYS A 125 -4.51 -1.52 -4.08
CA LYS A 125 -5.67 -0.62 -4.16
C LYS A 125 -6.97 -1.39 -4.46
N ILE A 126 -7.22 -2.44 -3.68
CA ILE A 126 -8.38 -3.32 -3.76
C ILE A 126 -8.97 -3.47 -2.36
N ASP A 127 -10.24 -3.12 -2.21
CA ASP A 127 -11.01 -3.28 -0.98
C ASP A 127 -12.07 -4.37 -1.13
N ILE A 128 -12.22 -5.23 -0.12
CA ILE A 128 -13.33 -6.18 -0.02
C ILE A 128 -14.39 -5.56 0.88
N LEU A 129 -15.55 -5.25 0.30
CA LEU A 129 -16.71 -4.70 1.01
C LEU A 129 -17.62 -5.86 1.46
N GLY A 130 -17.19 -6.57 2.50
CA GLY A 130 -17.92 -7.71 3.07
C GLY A 130 -19.09 -7.36 4.00
N LYS A 131 -19.53 -8.34 4.79
CA LYS A 131 -20.75 -8.29 5.62
C LYS A 131 -20.85 -7.04 6.51
N GLY A 132 -22.03 -6.42 6.51
CA GLY A 132 -22.35 -5.24 7.34
C GLY A 132 -21.84 -3.91 6.79
N GLY A 133 -21.14 -3.95 5.65
CA GLY A 133 -20.76 -2.78 4.87
C GLY A 133 -21.92 -2.19 4.07
N LEU A 134 -21.74 -0.95 3.62
CA LEU A 134 -22.63 -0.27 2.68
C LEU A 134 -22.00 -0.31 1.30
N ALA A 135 -22.80 -0.56 0.28
CA ALA A 135 -22.46 -0.31 -1.11
C ALA A 135 -23.48 0.62 -1.76
N VAL A 136 -23.02 1.41 -2.72
CA VAL A 136 -23.86 2.26 -3.57
C VAL A 136 -24.04 1.57 -4.91
N ALA A 137 -25.28 1.46 -5.37
CA ALA A 137 -25.64 0.70 -6.57
C ALA A 137 -25.95 1.61 -7.77
N PRO A 138 -25.75 1.15 -9.02
CA PRO A 138 -26.28 1.84 -10.20
C PRO A 138 -27.80 2.08 -10.13
N PRO A 139 -28.37 3.11 -10.78
CA PRO A 139 -27.70 4.18 -11.52
C PRO A 139 -27.36 5.39 -10.63
N SER A 140 -27.07 5.18 -9.33
CA SER A 140 -26.78 6.26 -8.38
C SER A 140 -25.72 7.24 -8.92
N TYR A 141 -25.90 8.52 -8.60
CA TYR A 141 -25.09 9.62 -9.11
C TYR A 141 -24.32 10.34 -8.00
N ARG A 142 -23.04 10.64 -8.25
CA ARG A 142 -22.24 11.49 -7.37
C ARG A 142 -22.03 12.87 -8.00
N PRO A 143 -22.38 13.95 -7.27
CA PRO A 143 -22.11 15.31 -7.74
C PRO A 143 -20.67 15.46 -8.19
N GLN A 144 -20.48 16.09 -9.36
CA GLN A 144 -19.17 16.39 -9.98
C GLN A 144 -18.32 15.18 -10.40
N LYS A 145 -18.73 13.93 -10.08
CA LYS A 145 -17.97 12.71 -10.44
C LYS A 145 -18.67 11.84 -11.47
N GLY A 146 -20.00 11.87 -11.55
CA GLY A 146 -20.77 11.03 -12.47
C GLY A 146 -21.49 9.88 -11.78
N SER A 147 -21.97 8.92 -12.57
CA SER A 147 -22.83 7.82 -12.11
C SER A 147 -22.09 6.51 -11.93
N TYR A 148 -22.66 5.66 -11.08
CA TYR A 148 -22.39 4.23 -11.08
C TYR A 148 -23.11 3.59 -12.26
N CYS A 149 -22.39 2.82 -13.09
CA CYS A 149 -22.94 2.21 -14.30
C CYS A 149 -22.56 0.73 -14.37
N PHE A 150 -23.52 -0.13 -14.71
CA PHE A 150 -23.20 -1.49 -15.13
C PHE A 150 -22.45 -1.42 -16.46
N VAL A 151 -21.20 -1.90 -16.49
CA VAL A 151 -20.42 -2.08 -17.73
C VAL A 151 -20.48 -3.52 -18.22
N ARG A 152 -20.85 -4.45 -17.33
CA ARG A 152 -21.18 -5.84 -17.63
C ARG A 152 -22.29 -6.31 -16.69
N GLY A 153 -23.21 -7.10 -17.22
CA GLY A 153 -24.36 -7.61 -16.48
C GLY A 153 -25.34 -6.50 -16.09
N SER A 154 -26.23 -6.82 -15.18
CA SER A 154 -27.27 -5.93 -14.68
C SER A 154 -27.81 -6.41 -13.33
N VAL A 155 -28.79 -5.69 -12.79
CA VAL A 155 -29.45 -6.04 -11.54
C VAL A 155 -30.00 -7.48 -11.52
N VAL A 156 -30.50 -8.01 -12.64
CA VAL A 156 -31.11 -9.37 -12.67
C VAL A 156 -30.09 -10.48 -12.47
N ASP A 157 -28.81 -10.22 -12.71
CA ASP A 157 -27.73 -11.21 -12.59
C ASP A 157 -27.34 -11.46 -11.12
N ILE A 158 -27.84 -10.65 -10.17
CA ILE A 158 -27.55 -10.79 -8.73
C ILE A 158 -27.92 -12.18 -8.21
N ALA A 159 -29.03 -12.75 -8.70
CA ALA A 159 -29.46 -14.10 -8.34
C ALA A 159 -28.48 -15.19 -8.80
N MET A 160 -27.66 -14.94 -9.81
CA MET A 160 -26.73 -15.91 -10.39
C MET A 160 -25.26 -15.65 -10.04
N LEU A 161 -24.99 -14.72 -9.12
CA LEU A 161 -23.62 -14.41 -8.75
C LEU A 161 -22.87 -15.64 -8.23
N PRO A 162 -21.64 -15.90 -8.72
CA PRO A 162 -20.79 -16.93 -8.16
C PRO A 162 -20.27 -16.49 -6.79
N LYS A 163 -19.94 -17.45 -5.94
CA LYS A 163 -19.22 -17.14 -4.69
C LYS A 163 -17.84 -16.61 -5.02
N MET A 164 -17.39 -15.63 -4.25
CA MET A 164 -16.01 -15.14 -4.33
C MET A 164 -15.06 -16.29 -4.02
N ARG A 165 -14.09 -16.55 -4.90
CA ARG A 165 -13.03 -17.53 -4.66
C ARG A 165 -12.19 -17.07 -3.48
N GLN A 166 -12.04 -17.91 -2.46
CA GLN A 166 -11.16 -17.62 -1.32
C GLN A 166 -9.71 -17.95 -1.69
N CYS A 167 -8.85 -16.94 -1.63
CA CYS A 167 -7.46 -16.98 -2.07
C CYS A 167 -6.49 -17.70 -1.09
N LEU A 168 -6.98 -18.60 -0.23
CA LEU A 168 -6.07 -19.37 0.64
C LEU A 168 -5.14 -20.29 -0.17
N GLU A 169 -5.57 -20.70 -1.37
CA GLU A 169 -4.83 -21.63 -2.25
C GLU A 169 -4.01 -20.93 -3.34
N ALA A 170 -4.45 -19.76 -3.84
CA ALA A 170 -3.72 -19.05 -4.90
C ALA A 170 -2.42 -18.40 -4.42
N GLU A 171 -2.33 -17.97 -3.15
CA GLU A 171 -1.07 -17.52 -2.54
C GLU A 171 -0.01 -18.63 -2.45
N GLN A 172 -0.45 -19.88 -2.30
CA GLN A 172 0.43 -21.05 -2.20
C GLN A 172 0.79 -21.65 -3.57
N ALA A 173 -0.07 -21.48 -4.58
CA ALA A 173 0.17 -21.97 -5.93
C ALA A 173 1.12 -21.05 -6.73
N ILE A 174 1.07 -19.74 -6.53
CA ILE A 174 1.90 -18.76 -7.27
C ILE A 174 3.36 -18.75 -6.76
N SER A 175 3.59 -19.14 -5.50
CA SER A 175 4.90 -19.04 -4.85
C SER A 175 5.86 -20.23 -5.08
N LYS A 176 5.43 -21.28 -5.79
CA LYS A 176 6.21 -22.53 -5.95
C LYS A 176 6.91 -22.70 -7.30
N ASP A 177 6.80 -21.75 -8.22
CA ASP A 177 7.52 -21.80 -9.48
C ASP A 177 8.85 -21.05 -9.36
N SER A 178 9.97 -21.76 -9.49
CA SER A 178 11.32 -21.19 -9.31
C SER A 178 11.61 -20.03 -10.27
N ASP A 179 10.95 -20.03 -11.43
CA ASP A 179 11.07 -18.96 -12.43
C ASP A 179 10.31 -17.70 -12.04
N ILE A 180 9.28 -17.79 -11.18
CA ILE A 180 8.57 -16.59 -10.67
C ILE A 180 9.47 -15.84 -9.68
N GLY A 181 10.23 -16.56 -8.85
CA GLY A 181 11.16 -15.97 -7.88
C GLY A 181 12.24 -15.11 -8.55
N THR A 182 12.80 -15.58 -9.67
CA THR A 182 13.83 -14.84 -10.43
C THR A 182 13.26 -13.60 -11.13
N ARG A 183 12.04 -13.69 -11.68
CA ARG A 183 11.33 -12.54 -12.29
C ARG A 183 10.96 -11.48 -11.27
N ASN A 184 10.43 -11.86 -10.11
CA ASN A 184 10.11 -10.93 -9.03
C ASN A 184 11.36 -10.20 -8.54
N ASP A 185 12.47 -10.89 -8.33
CA ASP A 185 13.75 -10.27 -7.96
C ASP A 185 14.28 -9.33 -9.06
N ALA A 186 14.16 -9.72 -10.33
CA ALA A 186 14.54 -8.88 -11.46
C ALA A 186 13.70 -7.58 -11.55
N LEU A 187 12.37 -7.70 -11.37
CA LEU A 187 11.47 -6.54 -11.34
C LEU A 187 11.76 -5.65 -10.14
N PHE A 188 11.98 -6.23 -8.96
CA PHE A 188 12.31 -5.49 -7.74
C PHE A 188 13.61 -4.68 -7.91
N LYS A 189 14.67 -5.31 -8.44
CA LYS A 189 15.94 -4.62 -8.75
C LYS A 189 15.77 -3.51 -9.78
N TYR A 190 14.94 -3.73 -10.80
CA TYR A 190 14.60 -2.69 -11.77
C TYR A 190 13.88 -1.51 -11.09
N CYS A 191 12.83 -1.77 -10.33
CA CYS A 191 12.08 -0.75 -9.59
C CYS A 191 12.99 0.04 -8.64
N LEU A 192 13.88 -0.63 -7.88
CA LEU A 192 14.87 0.04 -7.02
C LEU A 192 15.73 1.04 -7.80
N SER A 193 16.14 0.70 -9.03
CA SER A 193 17.03 1.53 -9.85
C SER A 193 16.37 2.81 -10.37
N ILE A 194 15.05 2.77 -10.63
CA ILE A 194 14.31 3.92 -11.20
C ILE A 194 13.52 4.71 -10.15
N ALA A 195 13.19 4.10 -9.01
CA ALA A 195 12.31 4.69 -8.00
C ALA A 195 12.79 6.06 -7.50
N ARG A 196 14.09 6.33 -7.50
CA ARG A 196 14.64 7.66 -7.16
C ARG A 196 14.06 8.76 -8.03
N ASN A 197 13.91 8.51 -9.32
CA ASN A 197 13.53 9.51 -10.31
C ASN A 197 12.01 9.72 -10.39
N CYS A 198 11.22 8.73 -10.00
CA CYS A 198 9.75 8.81 -10.02
C CYS A 198 9.22 9.75 -8.94
N GLN A 199 8.40 10.76 -9.25
CA GLN A 199 7.85 11.67 -8.24
C GLN A 199 6.63 11.10 -7.52
N VAL A 200 5.86 10.22 -8.20
CA VAL A 200 4.66 9.57 -7.66
C VAL A 200 4.70 8.06 -7.87
N GLU A 201 4.00 7.30 -7.02
CA GLU A 201 3.96 5.82 -7.08
C GLU A 201 3.43 5.32 -8.43
N ASN A 202 2.49 6.04 -9.04
CA ASN A 202 1.93 5.68 -10.34
C ASN A 202 2.99 5.68 -11.45
N GLU A 203 3.94 6.61 -11.46
CA GLU A 203 5.04 6.60 -12.45
C GLU A 203 5.92 5.34 -12.31
N LEU A 204 6.15 4.91 -11.07
CA LEU A 204 6.89 3.66 -10.80
C LEU A 204 6.06 2.44 -11.23
N SER A 205 4.75 2.47 -10.99
CA SER A 205 3.83 1.41 -11.42
C SER A 205 3.82 1.25 -12.94
N GLU A 206 3.64 2.34 -13.68
CA GLU A 206 3.64 2.34 -15.15
C GLU A 206 4.95 1.76 -15.72
N ALA A 207 6.09 2.19 -15.20
CA ALA A 207 7.39 1.66 -15.63
C ALA A 207 7.57 0.18 -15.29
N ALA A 208 7.09 -0.27 -14.13
CA ALA A 208 7.15 -1.67 -13.72
C ALA A 208 6.25 -2.56 -14.60
N ILE A 209 5.05 -2.08 -14.95
CA ILE A 209 4.14 -2.76 -15.87
C ILE A 209 4.78 -2.90 -17.25
N GLU A 210 5.42 -1.85 -17.76
CA GLU A 210 6.12 -1.90 -19.04
C GLU A 210 7.27 -2.93 -18.99
N LYS A 211 8.06 -2.94 -17.91
CA LYS A 211 9.12 -3.93 -17.72
C LYS A 211 8.58 -5.36 -17.67
N ASN A 212 7.43 -5.56 -17.04
CA ASN A 212 6.79 -6.87 -16.88
C ASN A 212 6.37 -7.50 -18.22
N LYS A 213 6.03 -6.70 -19.23
CA LYS A 213 5.72 -7.19 -20.59
C LYS A 213 6.88 -7.98 -21.22
N GLY A 214 8.11 -7.71 -20.78
CA GLY A 214 9.31 -8.43 -21.22
C GLY A 214 9.58 -9.77 -20.52
N PHE A 215 8.78 -10.15 -19.52
CA PHE A 215 8.89 -11.45 -18.87
C PHE A 215 8.03 -12.49 -19.60
N SER A 216 8.49 -13.74 -19.63
CA SER A 216 7.78 -14.85 -20.26
C SER A 216 7.62 -16.03 -19.27
N PRO A 217 6.40 -16.32 -18.78
CA PRO A 217 5.21 -15.48 -18.92
C PRO A 217 5.33 -14.17 -18.10
N PRO A 218 4.55 -13.12 -18.43
CA PRO A 218 4.45 -11.94 -17.58
C PRO A 218 4.00 -12.30 -16.16
N LEU A 219 4.51 -11.57 -15.17
CA LEU A 219 3.96 -11.65 -13.81
C LEU A 219 2.54 -11.09 -13.82
N LEU A 220 1.74 -11.51 -12.84
CA LEU A 220 0.42 -10.91 -12.64
C LEU A 220 0.60 -9.43 -12.24
N LEU A 221 -0.28 -8.54 -12.71
CA LEU A 221 -0.20 -7.10 -12.39
C LEU A 221 -0.26 -6.86 -10.88
N ILE A 222 -0.88 -7.79 -10.14
CA ILE A 222 -0.91 -7.81 -8.68
C ILE A 222 0.47 -7.99 -8.05
N GLU A 223 1.31 -8.85 -8.63
CA GLU A 223 2.68 -9.09 -8.17
C GLU A 223 3.56 -7.89 -8.50
N VAL A 224 3.38 -7.35 -9.70
CA VAL A 224 4.03 -6.09 -10.13
C VAL A 224 3.70 -4.97 -9.14
N GLN A 225 2.42 -4.79 -8.82
CA GLN A 225 1.99 -3.74 -7.89
C GLN A 225 2.51 -3.97 -6.47
N ARG A 226 2.56 -5.22 -5.99
CA ARG A 226 3.22 -5.56 -4.71
C ARG A 226 4.68 -5.16 -4.68
N VAL A 227 5.43 -5.45 -5.75
CA VAL A 227 6.83 -5.03 -5.90
C VAL A 227 6.95 -3.50 -5.90
N VAL A 228 6.10 -2.82 -6.65
CA VAL A 228 6.05 -1.35 -6.72
C VAL A 228 5.80 -0.74 -5.35
N SER A 229 4.75 -1.16 -4.64
CA SER A 229 4.41 -0.60 -3.32
C SER A 229 5.48 -0.90 -2.27
N SER A 230 6.14 -2.07 -2.35
CA SER A 230 7.31 -2.37 -1.50
C SER A 230 8.45 -1.39 -1.75
N VAL A 231 8.84 -1.19 -3.02
CA VAL A 231 9.93 -0.27 -3.40
C VAL A 231 9.58 1.19 -3.07
N TRP A 232 8.33 1.58 -3.29
CA TRP A 232 7.84 2.91 -2.95
C TRP A 232 7.89 3.17 -1.44
N GLY A 233 7.59 2.15 -0.63
CA GLY A 233 7.77 2.18 0.82
C GLY A 233 9.21 2.49 1.23
N TYR A 234 10.21 1.87 0.59
CA TYR A 234 11.62 2.21 0.84
C TYR A 234 11.93 3.67 0.49
N LYS A 235 11.33 4.22 -0.57
CA LYS A 235 11.51 5.61 -0.95
C LYS A 235 10.93 6.57 0.08
N ILE A 236 9.66 6.41 0.44
CA ILE A 236 8.98 7.28 1.40
C ILE A 236 9.68 7.25 2.77
N ASN A 237 10.16 6.08 3.19
CA ASN A 237 10.84 5.90 4.46
C ASN A 237 12.33 6.32 4.44
N GLY A 238 12.85 6.85 3.32
CA GLY A 238 14.25 7.26 3.19
C GLY A 238 15.28 6.11 3.21
N THR A 239 14.81 4.86 3.19
CA THR A 239 15.64 3.65 3.30
C THR A 239 16.06 3.09 1.95
N LEU A 240 15.53 3.61 0.84
CA LEU A 240 15.85 3.19 -0.54
C LEU A 240 17.36 3.12 -0.80
N THR A 241 17.87 1.92 -1.04
CA THR A 241 19.26 1.65 -1.37
C THR A 241 19.39 1.30 -2.85
N VAL A 242 20.25 2.04 -3.55
CA VAL A 242 20.57 1.77 -4.95
C VAL A 242 22.03 1.31 -5.03
N LYS A 243 22.31 0.41 -5.97
CA LYS A 243 23.67 -0.08 -6.21
C LYS A 243 24.63 1.10 -6.43
N GLY A 244 25.68 1.19 -5.60
CA GLY A 244 26.64 2.30 -5.61
C GLY A 244 26.44 3.33 -4.49
N ASP A 245 25.34 3.24 -3.72
CA ASP A 245 25.21 4.04 -2.51
C ASP A 245 26.14 3.54 -1.40
N ASN A 246 26.86 4.47 -0.78
CA ASN A 246 27.57 4.21 0.47
C ASN A 246 26.66 4.59 1.65
N LYS A 247 25.74 3.70 2.02
CA LYS A 247 24.99 3.85 3.29
C LYS A 247 25.71 3.11 4.41
N MET A 248 25.77 3.73 5.58
CA MET A 248 26.25 3.10 6.81
C MET A 248 25.06 2.81 7.71
N LEU A 249 24.86 1.53 8.06
CA LEU A 249 23.94 1.14 9.12
C LEU A 249 24.62 1.46 10.45
N ILE A 250 23.92 2.19 11.32
CA ILE A 250 24.42 2.54 12.64
C ILE A 250 23.39 2.11 13.68
N ASP A 251 23.86 1.54 14.78
CA ASP A 251 23.01 1.18 15.90
C ASP A 251 22.32 2.42 16.49
N VAL A 252 21.02 2.36 16.75
CA VAL A 252 20.24 3.47 17.31
C VAL A 252 20.83 3.97 18.63
N GLU A 253 21.49 3.10 19.40
CA GLU A 253 22.09 3.49 20.67
C GLU A 253 23.20 4.55 20.54
N ILE A 254 23.81 4.73 19.36
CA ILE A 254 24.79 5.81 19.14
C ILE A 254 24.14 7.21 19.26
N LEU A 255 22.82 7.31 19.13
CA LEU A 255 22.07 8.56 19.32
C LEU A 255 22.09 9.06 20.77
N THR A 256 22.52 8.24 21.73
CA THR A 256 22.84 8.69 23.10
C THR A 256 23.93 9.77 23.12
N LEU A 257 24.77 9.85 22.09
CA LEU A 257 25.80 10.87 21.90
C LEU A 257 25.30 12.11 21.15
N SER A 258 23.99 12.25 20.92
CA SER A 258 23.39 13.38 20.19
C SER A 258 23.73 14.75 20.79
N ASN A 259 23.91 14.84 22.11
CA ASN A 259 24.36 16.05 22.81
C ASN A 259 25.90 16.23 22.85
N LYS A 260 26.65 15.32 22.22
CA LYS A 260 28.13 15.34 22.10
C LYS A 260 28.53 15.21 20.62
N PRO A 261 28.28 16.26 19.81
CA PRO A 261 28.39 16.18 18.34
C PRO A 261 29.79 15.80 17.86
N ASP A 262 30.85 16.23 18.54
CA ASP A 262 32.24 15.89 18.18
C ASP A 262 32.50 14.38 18.35
N ALA A 263 32.06 13.80 19.47
CA ALA A 263 32.21 12.37 19.74
C ALA A 263 31.42 11.53 18.73
N LEU A 264 30.17 11.93 18.45
CA LEU A 264 29.34 11.29 17.44
C LEU A 264 29.97 11.35 16.04
N THR A 265 30.47 12.51 15.64
CA THR A 265 31.13 12.71 14.34
C THR A 265 32.36 11.84 14.20
N LEU A 266 33.21 11.78 15.24
CA LEU A 266 34.37 10.91 15.26
C LEU A 266 33.96 9.44 15.18
N LEU A 267 32.95 9.00 15.94
CA LEU A 267 32.46 7.62 15.93
C LEU A 267 31.97 7.20 14.55
N VAL A 268 31.20 8.05 13.86
CA VAL A 268 30.72 7.79 12.49
C VAL A 268 31.89 7.59 11.53
N CYS A 269 32.93 8.44 11.63
CA CYS A 269 34.14 8.31 10.82
C CYS A 269 34.88 7.00 11.12
N LEU A 270 35.04 6.64 12.40
CA LEU A 270 35.70 5.41 12.80
C LEU A 270 34.93 4.16 12.36
N LEU A 271 33.61 4.14 12.49
CA LEU A 271 32.77 3.04 12.03
C LEU A 271 32.93 2.81 10.52
N ARG A 272 32.96 3.88 9.72
CA ARG A 272 33.16 3.78 8.26
C ARG A 272 34.43 3.01 7.88
N TYR A 273 35.54 3.22 8.60
CA TYR A 273 36.85 2.63 8.24
C TYR A 273 37.23 1.40 9.06
N HIS A 274 36.63 1.22 10.24
CA HIS A 274 37.08 0.24 11.23
C HIS A 274 36.00 -0.69 11.77
N ALA A 275 34.71 -0.53 11.40
CA ALA A 275 33.64 -1.39 11.92
C ALA A 275 33.90 -2.90 11.70
N MET A 276 34.48 -3.27 10.55
CA MET A 276 34.79 -4.67 10.21
C MET A 276 36.21 -5.10 10.64
N ARG A 277 36.98 -4.22 11.29
CA ARG A 277 38.38 -4.46 11.60
C ARG A 277 38.50 -5.27 12.90
N LYS A 278 39.10 -6.47 12.81
CA LYS A 278 39.31 -7.36 13.98
C LYS A 278 40.53 -7.00 14.83
N THR A 279 41.47 -6.24 14.26
CA THR A 279 42.72 -5.83 14.93
C THR A 279 42.62 -4.40 15.47
N PRO A 280 43.32 -4.07 16.56
CA PRO A 280 43.44 -2.69 17.02
C PRO A 280 43.94 -1.73 15.94
N PHE A 281 43.58 -0.45 16.08
CA PHE A 281 44.02 0.63 15.19
C PHE A 281 44.47 1.85 15.99
N ALA A 282 45.36 2.67 15.40
CA ALA A 282 45.77 3.92 16.01
C ALA A 282 44.92 5.08 15.47
N ILE A 283 44.64 6.06 16.32
CA ILE A 283 43.99 7.32 15.93
C ILE A 283 45.06 8.41 15.96
N ASP A 284 45.56 8.78 14.79
CA ASP A 284 46.46 9.93 14.63
C ASP A 284 45.63 11.22 14.73
N GLN A 285 45.74 11.92 15.87
CA GLN A 285 44.92 13.10 16.16
C GLN A 285 45.20 14.27 15.20
N GLU A 286 46.45 14.40 14.71
CA GLU A 286 46.85 15.46 13.79
C GLU A 286 46.29 15.22 12.38
N LYS A 287 46.25 13.96 11.92
CA LYS A 287 45.58 13.63 10.65
C LYS A 287 44.07 13.66 10.78
N MET A 288 43.54 13.16 11.89
CA MET A 288 42.10 13.07 12.10
C MET A 288 41.45 14.46 12.18
N LYS A 289 42.11 15.46 12.77
CA LYS A 289 41.57 16.84 12.78
C LYS A 289 41.38 17.36 11.35
N VAL A 290 42.31 17.07 10.44
CA VAL A 290 42.24 17.48 9.03
C VAL A 290 41.08 16.76 8.33
N ILE A 291 40.95 15.45 8.53
CA ILE A 291 39.85 14.64 7.95
C ILE A 291 38.48 15.15 8.41
N LEU A 292 38.35 15.55 9.67
CA LEU A 292 37.10 16.02 10.26
C LEU A 292 36.85 17.53 10.07
N GLY A 293 37.79 18.26 9.45
CA GLY A 293 37.70 19.71 9.30
C GLY A 293 37.77 20.47 10.64
N TRP A 294 38.43 19.90 11.65
CA TRP A 294 38.59 20.51 12.97
C TRP A 294 39.91 21.27 13.06
N GLY A 295 39.84 22.51 13.57
CA GLY A 295 41.02 23.38 13.72
C GLY A 295 41.99 22.97 14.84
N ASP A 296 41.55 22.15 15.81
CA ASP A 296 42.36 21.77 16.97
C ASP A 296 42.34 20.25 17.21
N ARG A 297 43.53 19.65 17.33
CA ARG A 297 43.70 18.24 17.70
C ARG A 297 43.07 17.90 19.06
N ARG A 298 42.94 18.88 19.96
CA ARG A 298 42.31 18.68 21.27
C ARG A 298 40.83 18.32 21.14
N ARG A 299 40.13 18.77 20.09
CA ARG A 299 38.75 18.31 19.81
C ARG A 299 38.71 16.81 19.55
N VAL A 300 39.68 16.28 18.79
CA VAL A 300 39.86 14.83 18.59
C VAL A 300 40.15 14.13 19.91
N SER A 301 41.08 14.64 20.70
CA SER A 301 41.40 14.06 22.01
C SER A 301 40.19 14.02 22.96
N ASN A 302 39.40 15.09 23.02
CA ASN A 302 38.20 15.18 23.85
C ASN A 302 37.11 14.22 23.36
N ALA A 303 36.89 14.15 22.05
CA ALA A 303 35.95 13.20 21.44
C ALA A 303 36.34 11.75 21.74
N ILE A 304 37.63 11.39 21.65
CA ILE A 304 38.14 10.07 22.06
C ILE A 304 37.79 9.80 23.52
N GLY A 305 38.03 10.76 24.43
CA GLY A 305 37.70 10.62 25.85
C GLY A 305 36.22 10.32 26.08
N VAL A 306 35.33 11.05 25.41
CA VAL A 306 33.87 10.83 25.49
C VAL A 306 33.48 9.44 24.97
N LEU A 307 34.07 8.99 23.85
CA LEU A 307 33.78 7.66 23.31
C LEU A 307 34.25 6.53 24.22
N ILE A 308 35.36 6.70 24.92
CA ILE A 308 35.83 5.75 25.94
C ILE A 308 34.87 5.74 27.13
N SER A 309 34.49 6.91 27.65
CA SER A 309 33.54 7.00 28.77
C SER A 309 32.15 6.44 28.42
N ALA A 310 31.74 6.52 27.17
CA ALA A 310 30.49 5.94 26.66
C ALA A 310 30.62 4.47 26.24
N SER A 311 31.75 3.82 26.50
CA SER A 311 32.02 2.42 26.14
C SER A 311 31.87 2.10 24.64
N ARG A 312 32.04 3.10 23.76
CA ARG A 312 32.05 2.92 22.29
C ARG A 312 33.45 2.69 21.72
N LEU A 313 34.48 3.03 22.49
CA LEU A 313 35.88 2.85 22.12
C LEU A 313 36.66 2.35 23.32
N GLU A 314 37.47 1.31 23.14
CA GLU A 314 38.38 0.80 24.15
C GLU A 314 39.81 1.28 23.85
N ASN A 315 40.52 1.76 24.88
CA ASN A 315 41.94 2.10 24.78
C ASN A 315 42.78 0.92 25.27
N LEU A 316 43.55 0.32 24.37
CA LEU A 316 44.39 -0.86 24.62
C LEU A 316 45.82 -0.50 25.04
N GLY A 317 46.09 0.79 25.28
CA GLY A 317 47.40 1.30 25.64
C GLY A 317 48.32 1.53 24.44
N LYS A 318 49.62 1.66 24.71
CA LYS A 318 50.63 1.92 23.67
C LYS A 318 51.02 0.62 22.95
N GLY A 319 50.91 0.61 21.62
CA GLY A 319 51.17 -0.56 20.79
C GLY A 319 51.96 -0.28 19.51
N GLY A 320 52.26 -1.34 18.75
CA GLY A 320 53.10 -1.31 17.53
C GLY A 320 54.60 -1.45 17.80
N ASN A 321 55.40 -1.70 16.74
CA ASN A 321 56.85 -1.96 16.84
C ASN A 321 57.64 -0.87 17.59
N THR A 322 57.13 0.36 17.62
CA THR A 322 57.78 1.50 18.29
C THR A 322 57.19 1.83 19.67
N LYS A 323 56.06 1.21 20.07
CA LYS A 323 55.27 1.52 21.29
C LYS A 323 54.97 3.02 21.49
N ARG A 324 54.92 3.82 20.41
CA ARG A 324 54.73 5.28 20.50
C ARG A 324 53.27 5.72 20.38
N ALA A 325 52.41 4.92 19.75
CA ALA A 325 51.01 5.28 19.48
C ALA A 325 50.03 4.50 20.36
N TYR A 326 48.99 5.18 20.86
CA TYR A 326 47.87 4.52 21.50
C TYR A 326 47.07 3.73 20.47
N GLN A 327 46.65 2.53 20.86
CA GLN A 327 45.82 1.65 20.06
C GLN A 327 44.43 1.57 20.66
N TYR A 328 43.44 1.51 19.77
CA TYR A 328 42.04 1.52 20.11
C TYR A 328 41.32 0.37 19.39
N LYS A 329 40.17 0.00 19.96
CA LYS A 329 39.24 -0.96 19.36
C LYS A 329 37.82 -0.42 19.50
N LEU A 330 37.02 -0.56 18.45
CA LEU A 330 35.59 -0.25 18.52
C LEU A 330 34.90 -1.33 19.35
N MET A 331 34.01 -0.90 20.23
CA MET A 331 33.17 -1.80 21.00
C MET A 331 31.86 -2.00 20.25
N ALA A 332 31.37 -3.24 20.25
CA ALA A 332 30.03 -3.57 19.78
C ALA A 332 29.02 -3.00 20.79
#